data_AF-A0A1V4EPL2-F1
#
_entry.id   AF-A0A1V4EPL2-F1
#
_cell.length_a   1.000
_cell.length_b   1.000
_cell.length_c   1.000
_cell.angle_alpha   90.00
_cell.angle_beta   90.00
_cell.angle_gamma   90.00
#
_symmetry.space_group_name_H-M   'P 1'
#
loop_
_entity.id
_entity.type
_entity.pdbx_description
1 polymer ?
#
loop_
_entity_poly.entity_id
_entity_poly.type
_entity_poly.pdbx_seq_one_letter_code
_entity_poly.pdbx_strand_id
1 'polypeptide(L)'
;MVTDLVAHRADAPSTVTSPRPASSTAPTPSAGETGLTISQARQALREWVGKYNATLRKREWWNQNDRLDALFVEAALHEGVIERNHEIFGTKPGHKPINVTGTPTIYLPRPERQQPIGDWFIAQATYKDTKGHARPHVLAFFRSPGQSFRLAVATPIHWGERMPEPRLDADGYITDMDTTVARAVAEEYLNFWNNEKKEGASGYRLAKDSYSRKVFPKVYKGAYVAFAGHGSVFGFRTADGGSFFLFGMVNDPKHVNQVLSEALLVPQGSKTIRELGGNWFS
;
A
#
# COMPACT_ATOMS: atom_id res chain seq x y z
N MET A 1 24.73 64.13 44.35
CA MET A 1 24.09 65.02 45.33
C MET A 1 22.75 65.45 44.77
N VAL A 2 21.67 65.21 45.54
CA VAL A 2 20.40 65.96 45.62
C VAL A 2 19.54 66.00 44.32
N THR A 3 18.57 65.11 44.06
CA THR A 3 17.14 65.03 44.51
C THR A 3 16.33 66.34 44.56
N ASP A 4 15.24 66.41 43.80
CA ASP A 4 13.87 66.77 44.28
C ASP A 4 12.84 66.37 43.20
N LEU A 5 11.88 65.47 43.50
CA LEU A 5 10.51 65.72 44.03
C LEU A 5 9.68 66.61 43.09
N VAL A 6 8.50 66.18 42.61
CA VAL A 6 7.23 66.20 43.38
C VAL A 6 6.25 65.09 42.92
N ALA A 7 5.53 64.55 43.91
CA ALA A 7 4.48 63.54 43.86
C ALA A 7 3.08 64.12 43.55
N HIS A 8 2.16 63.28 43.03
CA HIS A 8 0.91 62.87 43.72
C HIS A 8 -0.07 62.09 42.80
N ARG A 9 -0.16 60.77 43.06
CA ARG A 9 -1.35 59.91 43.32
C ARG A 9 -2.75 60.43 42.92
N ALA A 10 -3.51 59.63 42.14
CA ALA A 10 -4.77 58.98 42.56
C ALA A 10 -5.46 58.21 41.41
N ASP A 11 -6.12 57.12 41.80
CA ASP A 11 -6.72 56.02 41.04
C ASP A 11 -8.09 56.27 40.37
N ALA A 12 -8.34 55.37 39.38
CA ALA A 12 -9.62 54.77 38.94
C ALA A 12 -10.47 55.48 37.85
N PRO A 13 -11.32 54.72 37.11
CA PRO A 13 -10.99 53.57 36.28
C PRO A 13 -11.53 53.76 34.85
N SER A 14 -10.74 53.45 33.82
CA SER A 14 -11.27 53.47 32.44
C SER A 14 -11.87 52.13 32.07
N THR A 15 -13.12 52.22 31.63
CA THR A 15 -14.06 51.19 31.23
C THR A 15 -13.50 50.19 30.21
N VAL A 16 -13.71 48.92 30.50
CA VAL A 16 -13.56 47.78 29.60
C VAL A 16 -14.47 47.98 28.40
N THR A 17 -13.89 48.31 27.25
CA THR A 17 -14.59 48.28 25.96
C THR A 17 -14.50 46.86 25.42
N SER A 18 -15.62 46.13 25.48
CA SER A 18 -15.77 44.79 24.90
C SER A 18 -15.27 44.74 23.45
N PRO A 19 -14.41 43.78 23.07
CA PRO A 19 -14.14 43.54 21.66
C PRO A 19 -15.40 42.97 21.01
N ARG A 20 -15.87 43.69 19.99
CA ARG A 20 -16.86 43.24 19.00
C ARG A 20 -16.48 41.83 18.53
N PRO A 21 -17.39 40.84 18.54
CA PRO A 21 -17.07 39.54 17.98
C PRO A 21 -16.78 39.72 16.49
N ALA A 22 -15.54 39.45 16.09
CA ALA A 22 -15.21 39.23 14.70
C ALA A 22 -16.06 38.04 14.26
N SER A 23 -16.93 38.27 13.28
CA SER A 23 -17.69 37.23 12.62
C SER A 23 -16.71 36.13 12.21
N SER A 24 -16.79 35.00 12.91
CA SER A 24 -16.14 33.75 12.52
C SER A 24 -16.67 33.41 11.15
N THR A 25 -15.93 33.75 10.10
CA THR A 25 -16.09 33.13 8.79
C THR A 25 -15.87 31.65 9.02
N ALA A 26 -16.96 30.88 9.06
CA ALA A 26 -16.91 29.44 8.92
C ALA A 26 -15.99 29.13 7.72
N PRO A 27 -15.13 28.11 7.78
CA PRO A 27 -14.36 27.71 6.62
C PRO A 27 -15.35 27.45 5.49
N THR A 28 -15.33 28.31 4.48
CA THR A 28 -16.03 28.08 3.23
C THR A 28 -15.53 26.73 2.73
N PRO A 29 -16.39 25.71 2.55
CA PRO A 29 -15.94 24.45 1.97
C PRO A 29 -15.35 24.78 0.60
N SER A 30 -14.04 24.57 0.46
CA SER A 30 -13.35 24.69 -0.81
C SER A 30 -14.10 23.87 -1.86
N ALA A 31 -14.27 24.47 -3.04
CA ALA A 31 -15.00 23.92 -4.15
C ALA A 31 -14.73 22.42 -4.37
N GLY A 32 -15.78 21.61 -4.25
CA GLY A 32 -15.92 20.24 -4.77
C GLY A 32 -14.80 19.26 -4.44
N GLU A 33 -15.02 18.39 -3.45
CA GLU A 33 -14.34 17.09 -3.34
C GLU A 33 -14.66 16.22 -4.57
N THR A 34 -14.00 16.46 -5.71
CA THR A 34 -14.08 15.60 -6.90
C THR A 34 -13.11 14.42 -6.85
N GLY A 35 -12.39 14.26 -5.74
CA GLY A 35 -11.38 13.23 -5.51
C GLY A 35 -11.85 12.02 -4.70
N LEU A 36 -11.09 10.92 -4.78
CA LEU A 36 -11.30 9.75 -3.93
C LEU A 36 -11.26 10.13 -2.45
N THR A 37 -12.28 9.75 -1.68
CA THR A 37 -12.32 9.95 -0.22
C THR A 37 -12.04 8.66 0.56
N ILE A 38 -11.69 8.77 1.85
CA ILE A 38 -11.46 7.59 2.72
C ILE A 38 -12.73 6.73 2.80
N SER A 39 -13.90 7.35 2.88
CA SER A 39 -15.18 6.63 2.94
C SER A 39 -15.44 5.83 1.67
N GLN A 40 -15.16 6.41 0.50
CA GLN A 40 -15.24 5.72 -0.79
C GLN A 40 -14.22 4.58 -0.89
N ALA A 41 -12.98 4.78 -0.45
CA ALA A 41 -11.96 3.73 -0.41
C ALA A 41 -12.37 2.55 0.50
N ARG A 42 -12.92 2.83 1.69
CA ARG A 42 -13.47 1.79 2.58
C ARG A 42 -14.63 1.03 1.93
N GLN A 43 -15.52 1.73 1.23
CA GLN A 43 -16.62 1.10 0.51
C GLN A 43 -16.10 0.21 -0.62
N ALA A 44 -15.15 0.70 -1.42
CA ALA A 44 -14.51 -0.05 -2.49
C ALA A 44 -13.87 -1.34 -1.99
N LEU A 45 -13.14 -1.30 -0.87
CA LEU A 45 -12.59 -2.49 -0.23
C LEU A 45 -13.69 -3.50 0.14
N ARG A 46 -14.77 -3.07 0.79
CA ARG A 46 -15.87 -3.96 1.20
C ARG A 46 -16.56 -4.60 -0.01
N GLU A 47 -16.85 -3.80 -1.04
CA GLU A 47 -17.46 -4.29 -2.28
C GLU A 47 -16.55 -5.29 -2.98
N TRP A 48 -15.25 -5.00 -3.07
CA TRP A 48 -14.28 -5.92 -3.65
C TRP A 48 -14.21 -7.24 -2.86
N VAL A 49 -14.12 -7.21 -1.53
CA VAL A 49 -14.11 -8.45 -0.70
C VAL A 49 -15.39 -9.28 -0.94
N GLY A 50 -16.55 -8.62 -1.01
CA GLY A 50 -17.81 -9.29 -1.32
C GLY A 50 -17.80 -9.97 -2.70
N LYS A 51 -17.39 -9.24 -3.74
CA LYS A 51 -17.27 -9.77 -5.11
C LYS A 51 -16.22 -10.89 -5.19
N TYR A 52 -15.06 -10.70 -4.59
CA TYR A 52 -13.97 -11.69 -4.51
C TYR A 52 -14.47 -13.01 -3.90
N ASN A 53 -15.10 -12.95 -2.73
CA ASN A 53 -15.62 -14.14 -2.06
C ASN A 53 -16.75 -14.83 -2.83
N ALA A 54 -17.60 -14.07 -3.53
CA ALA A 54 -18.64 -14.63 -4.38
C ALA A 54 -18.08 -15.32 -5.63
N THR A 55 -16.98 -14.78 -6.16
CA THR A 55 -16.32 -15.26 -7.35
C THR A 55 -15.46 -16.49 -7.04
N LEU A 56 -14.48 -16.40 -6.12
CA LEU A 56 -13.56 -17.49 -5.77
C LEU A 56 -14.25 -18.81 -5.37
N ARG A 57 -15.46 -18.77 -4.80
CA ARG A 57 -16.18 -19.96 -4.35
C ARG A 57 -16.61 -20.90 -5.48
N LYS A 58 -16.65 -20.42 -6.72
CA LYS A 58 -17.09 -21.22 -7.87
C LYS A 58 -15.85 -21.85 -8.53
N ARG A 59 -15.96 -23.03 -9.11
CA ARG A 59 -14.84 -23.64 -9.84
C ARG A 59 -14.77 -23.15 -11.28
N GLU A 60 -15.95 -22.96 -11.88
CA GLU A 60 -16.16 -22.66 -13.32
C GLU A 60 -15.65 -21.30 -13.81
N TRP A 61 -15.30 -20.37 -12.91
CA TRP A 61 -14.90 -19.01 -13.31
C TRP A 61 -13.40 -18.84 -13.45
N TRP A 62 -12.58 -19.79 -12.99
CA TRP A 62 -11.12 -19.68 -13.14
C TRP A 62 -10.70 -19.62 -14.60
N ASN A 63 -11.49 -20.16 -15.51
CA ASN A 63 -11.29 -20.10 -16.96
C ASN A 63 -11.97 -18.90 -17.64
N GLN A 64 -12.61 -18.00 -16.87
CA GLN A 64 -13.34 -16.83 -17.39
C GLN A 64 -12.51 -15.56 -17.21
N ASN A 65 -11.70 -15.20 -18.21
CA ASN A 65 -10.80 -14.05 -18.17
C ASN A 65 -11.52 -12.74 -17.80
N ASP A 66 -12.69 -12.47 -18.36
CA ASP A 66 -13.44 -11.24 -18.06
C ASP A 66 -13.78 -11.08 -16.57
N ARG A 67 -14.02 -12.20 -15.86
CA ARG A 67 -14.30 -12.16 -14.41
C ARG A 67 -13.04 -11.93 -13.59
N LEU A 68 -11.90 -12.43 -14.06
CA LEU A 68 -10.60 -12.17 -13.46
C LEU A 68 -10.20 -10.71 -13.63
N ASP A 69 -10.32 -10.20 -14.85
CA ASP A 69 -10.01 -8.81 -15.20
C ASP A 69 -10.91 -7.81 -14.47
N ALA A 70 -12.14 -8.21 -14.12
CA ALA A 70 -13.06 -7.39 -13.33
C ALA A 70 -12.66 -7.27 -11.85
N LEU A 71 -11.87 -8.21 -11.31
CA LEU A 71 -11.49 -8.25 -9.90
C LEU A 71 -10.05 -7.82 -9.64
N PHE A 72 -9.17 -8.12 -10.58
CA PHE A 72 -7.74 -8.00 -10.42
C PHE A 72 -7.12 -7.20 -11.56
N VAL A 73 -6.02 -6.53 -11.25
CA VAL A 73 -5.10 -5.94 -12.23
C VAL A 73 -3.67 -6.24 -11.83
N GLU A 74 -2.75 -6.02 -12.76
CA GLU A 74 -1.30 -6.09 -12.50
C GLU A 74 -0.88 -7.42 -11.85
N ALA A 75 -0.22 -7.36 -10.70
CA ALA A 75 0.27 -8.53 -10.00
C ALA A 75 -0.87 -9.37 -9.44
N ALA A 76 -1.97 -8.78 -8.95
CA ALA A 76 -3.06 -9.50 -8.28
C ALA A 76 -3.81 -10.49 -9.20
N LEU A 77 -3.68 -10.37 -10.53
CA LEU A 77 -4.18 -11.39 -11.48
C LEU A 77 -3.61 -12.79 -11.18
N HIS A 78 -2.46 -12.87 -10.51
CA HIS A 78 -1.85 -14.12 -10.07
C HIS A 78 -2.78 -14.97 -9.21
N GLU A 79 -3.60 -14.40 -8.34
CA GLU A 79 -4.53 -15.18 -7.50
C GLU A 79 -5.49 -16.00 -8.37
N GLY A 80 -5.92 -15.44 -9.50
CA GLY A 80 -6.71 -16.15 -10.50
C GLY A 80 -5.96 -17.24 -11.24
N VAL A 81 -4.71 -16.97 -11.59
CA VAL A 81 -3.85 -17.92 -12.31
C VAL A 81 -3.50 -19.12 -11.42
N ILE A 82 -3.27 -18.88 -10.12
CA ILE A 82 -3.05 -19.92 -9.11
C ILE A 82 -4.20 -20.92 -9.10
N GLU A 83 -5.42 -20.41 -8.95
CA GLU A 83 -6.59 -21.26 -8.80
C GLU A 83 -6.89 -22.00 -10.11
N ARG A 84 -6.66 -21.35 -11.26
CA ARG A 84 -6.70 -22.01 -12.58
C ARG A 84 -5.69 -23.14 -12.70
N ASN A 85 -4.43 -22.93 -12.29
CA ASN A 85 -3.39 -23.94 -12.35
C ASN A 85 -3.71 -25.12 -11.44
N HIS A 86 -4.22 -24.87 -10.23
CA HIS A 86 -4.64 -25.96 -9.33
C HIS A 86 -5.66 -26.87 -10.01
N GLU A 87 -6.63 -26.28 -10.71
CA GLU A 87 -7.60 -27.04 -11.49
C GLU A 87 -6.99 -27.82 -12.66
N ILE A 88 -6.18 -27.17 -13.49
CA ILE A 88 -5.54 -27.79 -14.66
C ILE A 88 -4.72 -29.02 -14.25
N PHE A 89 -3.99 -28.92 -13.14
CA PHE A 89 -3.13 -29.99 -12.63
C PHE A 89 -3.81 -30.92 -11.62
N GLY A 90 -5.14 -30.81 -11.44
CA GLY A 90 -5.93 -31.74 -10.62
C GLY A 90 -5.67 -31.65 -9.10
N THR A 91 -5.10 -30.54 -8.63
CA THR A 91 -4.89 -30.29 -7.20
C THR A 91 -6.06 -29.52 -6.60
N LYS A 92 -6.24 -29.63 -5.27
CA LYS A 92 -7.35 -28.92 -4.62
C LYS A 92 -7.07 -27.41 -4.61
N PRO A 93 -8.06 -26.58 -4.99
CA PRO A 93 -7.98 -25.14 -4.87
C PRO A 93 -7.70 -24.74 -3.41
N GLY A 94 -6.78 -23.79 -3.23
CA GLY A 94 -6.23 -23.48 -1.92
C GLY A 94 -6.83 -22.22 -1.28
N HIS A 95 -7.39 -21.31 -2.08
CA HIS A 95 -7.85 -20.04 -1.56
C HIS A 95 -9.14 -20.17 -0.74
N LYS A 96 -9.08 -19.61 0.47
CA LYS A 96 -10.22 -19.47 1.37
C LYS A 96 -10.86 -18.10 1.17
N PRO A 97 -12.17 -17.95 1.44
CA PRO A 97 -12.79 -16.63 1.48
C PRO A 97 -12.04 -15.68 2.41
N ILE A 98 -11.82 -14.44 1.95
CA ILE A 98 -11.27 -13.36 2.75
C ILE A 98 -12.35 -12.92 3.74
N ASN A 99 -12.11 -13.18 5.02
CA ASN A 99 -12.92 -12.67 6.11
C ASN A 99 -12.14 -11.57 6.82
N VAL A 100 -12.38 -10.33 6.41
CA VAL A 100 -11.78 -9.16 7.07
C VAL A 100 -12.27 -9.07 8.51
N THR A 101 -11.34 -8.96 9.43
CA THR A 101 -11.58 -8.82 10.86
C THR A 101 -11.13 -7.43 11.32
N GLY A 102 -11.90 -6.84 12.25
CA GLY A 102 -11.66 -5.48 12.73
C GLY A 102 -11.94 -4.41 11.67
N THR A 103 -11.47 -3.19 11.95
CA THR A 103 -11.59 -2.04 11.04
C THR A 103 -10.31 -1.92 10.19
N PRO A 104 -10.40 -1.96 8.85
CA PRO A 104 -9.25 -1.72 7.99
C PRO A 104 -8.70 -0.30 8.13
N THR A 105 -7.38 -0.19 8.11
CA THR A 105 -6.69 1.10 7.96
C THR A 105 -6.60 1.43 6.49
N ILE A 106 -6.98 2.65 6.10
CA ILE A 106 -6.86 3.13 4.72
C ILE A 106 -5.76 4.19 4.67
N TYR A 107 -4.83 4.02 3.74
CA TYR A 107 -3.79 4.96 3.40
C TYR A 107 -4.14 5.54 2.04
N LEU A 108 -4.54 6.81 2.04
CA LEU A 108 -5.10 7.48 0.88
C LEU A 108 -4.18 8.65 0.48
N PRO A 109 -3.65 8.66 -0.75
CA PRO A 109 -2.95 9.83 -1.27
C PRO A 109 -3.94 10.95 -1.52
N ARG A 110 -3.43 12.17 -1.39
CA ARG A 110 -4.17 13.39 -1.70
C ARG A 110 -4.66 13.37 -3.16
N PRO A 111 -5.97 13.55 -3.44
CA PRO A 111 -6.53 13.35 -4.77
C PRO A 111 -5.84 14.15 -5.88
N GLU A 112 -5.50 15.40 -5.63
CA GLU A 112 -4.82 16.29 -6.57
C GLU A 112 -3.36 15.89 -6.86
N ARG A 113 -2.79 14.94 -6.10
CA ARG A 113 -1.46 14.36 -6.34
C ARG A 113 -1.52 13.02 -7.06
N GLN A 114 -2.71 12.44 -7.20
CA GLN A 114 -2.88 11.19 -7.94
C GLN A 114 -2.72 11.45 -9.44
N GLN A 115 -2.19 10.44 -10.14
CA GLN A 115 -1.92 10.60 -11.56
C GLN A 115 -3.24 10.63 -12.36
N PRO A 116 -3.31 11.36 -13.48
CA PRO A 116 -4.53 11.40 -14.30
C PRO A 116 -5.01 10.05 -14.84
N ILE A 117 -4.11 9.04 -14.84
CA ILE A 117 -4.40 7.69 -15.32
C ILE A 117 -5.29 6.88 -14.37
N GLY A 118 -5.48 7.34 -13.13
CA GLY A 118 -6.34 6.65 -12.18
C GLY A 118 -6.08 6.99 -10.71
N ASP A 119 -7.04 6.56 -9.88
CA ASP A 119 -6.95 6.68 -8.44
C ASP A 119 -6.48 5.36 -7.82
N TRP A 120 -5.75 5.46 -6.71
CA TRP A 120 -5.34 4.34 -5.90
C TRP A 120 -5.42 4.65 -4.41
N PHE A 121 -5.45 3.58 -3.62
CA PHE A 121 -5.28 3.63 -2.17
C PHE A 121 -4.67 2.30 -1.69
N ILE A 122 -4.09 2.32 -0.48
CA ILE A 122 -3.64 1.11 0.20
C ILE A 122 -4.57 0.85 1.38
N ALA A 123 -4.95 -0.41 1.57
CA ALA A 123 -5.64 -0.88 2.76
C ALA A 123 -4.75 -1.85 3.53
N GLN A 124 -4.70 -1.69 4.85
CA GLN A 124 -4.24 -2.75 5.75
C GLN A 124 -5.46 -3.39 6.40
N ALA A 125 -5.61 -4.70 6.21
CA ALA A 125 -6.69 -5.48 6.79
C ALA A 125 -6.15 -6.77 7.42
N THR A 126 -6.84 -7.29 8.42
CA THR A 126 -6.48 -8.58 9.03
C THR A 126 -7.46 -9.64 8.56
N TYR A 127 -6.95 -10.74 8.00
CA TYR A 127 -7.75 -11.93 7.71
C TYR A 127 -6.95 -13.21 7.94
N LYS A 128 -7.65 -14.34 7.98
CA LYS A 128 -7.04 -15.65 8.27
C LYS A 128 -6.28 -16.17 7.04
N ASP A 129 -5.05 -16.63 7.26
CA ASP A 129 -4.26 -17.33 6.25
C ASP A 129 -4.86 -18.72 5.90
N THR A 130 -4.24 -19.44 4.97
CA THR A 130 -4.68 -20.79 4.55
C THR A 130 -4.67 -21.79 5.72
N LYS A 131 -3.85 -21.56 6.76
CA LYS A 131 -3.79 -22.37 7.99
C LYS A 131 -4.77 -21.90 9.08
N GLY A 132 -5.48 -20.80 8.87
CA GLY A 132 -6.48 -20.26 9.79
C GLY A 132 -5.97 -19.23 10.78
N HIS A 133 -4.70 -18.81 10.70
CA HIS A 133 -4.12 -17.81 11.59
C HIS A 133 -4.44 -16.40 11.11
N ALA A 134 -4.89 -15.51 12.00
CA ALA A 134 -5.11 -14.11 11.67
C ALA A 134 -3.77 -13.43 11.38
N ARG A 135 -3.66 -12.79 10.21
CA ARG A 135 -2.44 -12.12 9.76
C ARG A 135 -2.77 -10.78 9.08
N PRO A 136 -2.01 -9.70 9.36
CA PRO A 136 -2.15 -8.46 8.63
C PRO A 136 -1.74 -8.65 7.16
N HIS A 137 -2.55 -8.11 6.27
CA HIS A 137 -2.29 -8.04 4.85
C HIS A 137 -2.37 -6.58 4.41
N VAL A 138 -1.57 -6.25 3.40
CA VAL A 138 -1.56 -4.94 2.78
C VAL A 138 -2.01 -5.12 1.33
N LEU A 139 -2.98 -4.33 0.92
CA LEU A 139 -3.68 -4.44 -0.36
C LEU A 139 -3.65 -3.07 -1.05
N ALA A 140 -3.13 -3.01 -2.27
CA ALA A 140 -3.22 -1.84 -3.13
C ALA A 140 -4.42 -1.99 -4.07
N PHE A 141 -5.23 -0.95 -4.16
CA PHE A 141 -6.36 -0.86 -5.09
C PHE A 141 -6.10 0.23 -6.10
N PHE A 142 -6.51 -0.01 -7.34
CA PHE A 142 -6.40 0.95 -8.44
C PHE A 142 -7.70 0.98 -9.25
N ARG A 143 -8.07 2.15 -9.76
CA ARG A 143 -9.08 2.32 -10.80
C ARG A 143 -8.59 3.30 -11.86
N SER A 144 -8.83 2.98 -13.12
CA SER A 144 -8.79 3.99 -14.19
C SER A 144 -10.03 4.89 -14.14
N PRO A 145 -9.99 6.10 -14.72
CA PRO A 145 -11.16 6.98 -14.80
C PRO A 145 -12.40 6.26 -15.35
N GLY A 146 -13.53 6.40 -14.66
CA GLY A 146 -14.79 5.77 -15.03
C GLY A 146 -14.92 4.27 -14.70
N GLN A 147 -13.89 3.65 -14.11
CA GLN A 147 -13.91 2.23 -13.73
C GLN A 147 -14.11 2.01 -12.23
N SER A 148 -14.52 0.79 -11.88
CA SER A 148 -14.52 0.33 -10.48
C SER A 148 -13.10 0.05 -9.98
N PHE A 149 -12.89 0.17 -8.67
CA PHE A 149 -11.65 -0.28 -8.04
C PHE A 149 -11.45 -1.78 -8.21
N ARG A 150 -10.22 -2.14 -8.54
CA ARG A 150 -9.73 -3.52 -8.63
C ARG A 150 -8.51 -3.68 -7.72
N LEU A 151 -8.28 -4.89 -7.24
CA LEU A 151 -7.07 -5.18 -6.48
C LEU A 151 -5.89 -5.22 -7.45
N ALA A 152 -4.84 -4.46 -7.16
CA ALA A 152 -3.63 -4.41 -7.97
C ALA A 152 -2.52 -5.30 -7.41
N VAL A 153 -2.34 -5.29 -6.08
CA VAL A 153 -1.32 -6.06 -5.37
C VAL A 153 -1.83 -6.39 -3.98
N ALA A 154 -1.57 -7.59 -3.48
CA ALA A 154 -1.80 -7.95 -2.09
C ALA A 154 -0.65 -8.81 -1.55
N THR A 155 -0.28 -8.57 -0.30
CA THR A 155 0.76 -9.37 0.37
C THR A 155 0.53 -9.46 1.88
N PRO A 156 0.79 -10.63 2.50
CA PRO A 156 0.75 -10.77 3.96
C PRO A 156 2.04 -10.24 4.59
N ILE A 157 1.92 -9.44 5.65
CA ILE A 157 3.06 -8.96 6.44
C ILE A 157 3.72 -10.13 7.17
N HIS A 158 5.03 -10.30 7.07
CA HIS A 158 5.81 -11.36 7.74
C HIS A 158 5.55 -11.41 9.25
N TRP A 159 5.63 -12.60 9.82
CA TRP A 159 5.47 -12.77 11.27
C TRP A 159 6.55 -11.97 12.01
N GLY A 160 6.12 -11.15 12.97
CA GLY A 160 7.01 -10.27 13.74
C GLY A 160 7.22 -8.89 13.11
N GLU A 161 6.89 -8.71 11.83
CA GLU A 161 6.95 -7.41 11.15
C GLU A 161 5.63 -6.63 11.33
N ARG A 162 5.70 -5.32 11.11
CA ARG A 162 4.55 -4.41 11.19
C ARG A 162 4.55 -3.44 10.03
N MET A 163 3.36 -2.99 9.65
CA MET A 163 3.21 -1.87 8.71
C MET A 163 3.88 -0.63 9.32
N PRO A 164 4.74 0.10 8.57
CA PRO A 164 5.37 1.29 9.10
C PRO A 164 4.35 2.42 9.22
N GLU A 165 4.54 3.29 10.21
CA GLU A 165 3.69 4.46 10.37
C GLU A 165 3.88 5.41 9.17
N PRO A 166 2.80 5.83 8.51
CA PRO A 166 2.89 6.77 7.40
C PRO A 166 3.17 8.18 7.91
N ARG A 167 3.85 8.97 7.09
CA ARG A 167 3.81 10.42 7.22
C ARG A 167 2.50 10.93 6.65
N LEU A 168 1.67 11.47 7.52
CA LEU A 168 0.40 12.08 7.16
C LEU A 168 0.56 13.59 7.00
N ASP A 169 -0.22 14.18 6.09
CA ASP A 169 -0.42 15.63 6.06
C ASP A 169 -1.49 16.05 7.08
N ALA A 170 -1.78 17.37 7.14
CA ALA A 170 -2.70 17.94 8.11
C ALA A 170 -4.13 17.40 8.02
N ASP A 171 -4.53 16.89 6.85
CA ASP A 171 -5.87 16.36 6.59
C ASP A 171 -5.91 14.82 6.69
N GLY A 172 -4.78 14.19 7.04
CA GLY A 172 -4.67 12.75 7.23
C GLY A 172 -4.39 11.95 5.95
N TYR A 173 -4.01 12.59 4.83
CA TYR A 173 -3.58 11.89 3.63
C TYR A 173 -2.12 11.47 3.74
N ILE A 174 -1.77 10.33 3.13
CA ILE A 174 -0.37 9.89 3.08
C ILE A 174 0.46 10.81 2.18
N THR A 175 1.69 11.08 2.60
CA THR A 175 2.68 11.75 1.76
C THR A 175 3.28 10.76 0.76
N ASP A 176 3.32 11.14 -0.52
CA ASP A 176 3.88 10.32 -1.59
C ASP A 176 5.34 9.93 -1.33
N MET A 177 5.66 8.68 -1.67
CA MET A 177 7.05 8.22 -1.75
C MET A 177 7.78 8.88 -2.94
N ASP A 178 9.12 8.86 -2.90
CA ASP A 178 9.92 9.28 -4.05
C ASP A 178 9.82 8.23 -5.18
N THR A 179 9.31 8.65 -6.34
CA THR A 179 9.07 7.76 -7.50
C THR A 179 10.36 7.29 -8.17
N THR A 180 11.46 8.04 -8.05
CA THR A 180 12.78 7.63 -8.54
C THR A 180 13.35 6.55 -7.62
N VAL A 181 13.20 6.73 -6.31
CA VAL A 181 13.56 5.69 -5.33
C VAL A 181 12.71 4.44 -5.52
N ALA A 182 11.40 4.59 -5.70
CA ALA A 182 10.49 3.47 -5.91
C ALA A 182 10.90 2.59 -7.10
N ARG A 183 11.23 3.21 -8.23
CA ARG A 183 11.70 2.51 -9.43
C ARG A 183 13.03 1.79 -9.18
N ALA A 184 14.00 2.49 -8.60
CA ALA A 184 15.30 1.89 -8.28
C ALA A 184 15.17 0.71 -7.32
N VAL A 185 14.35 0.81 -6.28
CA VAL A 185 14.11 -0.28 -5.32
C VAL A 185 13.44 -1.48 -6.00
N ALA A 186 12.43 -1.25 -6.85
CA ALA A 186 11.75 -2.33 -7.57
C ALA A 186 12.68 -3.05 -8.57
N GLU A 187 13.47 -2.29 -9.34
CA GLU A 187 14.47 -2.83 -10.27
C GLU A 187 15.56 -3.63 -9.53
N GLU A 188 16.02 -3.16 -8.38
CA GLU A 188 17.03 -3.89 -7.60
C GLU A 188 16.47 -5.14 -6.95
N TYR A 189 15.25 -5.08 -6.44
CA TYR A 189 14.59 -6.24 -5.88
C TYR A 189 14.40 -7.34 -6.93
N LEU A 190 14.00 -6.95 -8.15
CA LEU A 190 13.95 -7.82 -9.32
C LEU A 190 15.31 -8.43 -9.64
N ASN A 191 16.38 -7.63 -9.62
CA ASN A 191 17.74 -8.10 -9.87
C ASN A 191 18.23 -9.08 -8.79
N PHE A 192 17.90 -8.85 -7.52
CA PHE A 192 18.19 -9.81 -6.45
C PHE A 192 17.51 -11.14 -6.74
N TRP A 193 16.23 -11.10 -7.12
CA TRP A 193 15.47 -12.31 -7.44
C TRP A 193 16.03 -13.10 -8.62
N ASN A 194 16.27 -12.42 -9.73
CA ASN A 194 16.67 -13.09 -10.96
C ASN A 194 18.15 -13.52 -10.95
N ASN A 195 19.02 -12.77 -10.27
CA ASN A 195 20.48 -12.94 -10.40
C ASN A 195 21.19 -13.34 -9.09
N GLU A 196 20.46 -13.58 -7.99
CA GLU A 196 21.02 -13.93 -6.67
C GLU A 196 22.06 -12.93 -6.13
N LYS A 197 21.99 -11.67 -6.59
CA LYS A 197 22.90 -10.62 -6.11
C LYS A 197 22.56 -10.25 -4.67
N LYS A 198 23.59 -9.87 -3.90
CA LYS A 198 23.43 -9.38 -2.51
C LYS A 198 23.42 -7.84 -2.43
N GLU A 199 23.89 -7.19 -3.48
CA GLU A 199 23.95 -5.73 -3.66
C GLU A 199 23.75 -5.39 -5.13
N GLY A 200 22.98 -4.33 -5.36
CA GLY A 200 22.53 -3.88 -6.65
C GLY A 200 23.42 -2.79 -7.25
N ALA A 201 23.27 -2.50 -8.55
CA ALA A 201 24.07 -1.48 -9.24
C ALA A 201 23.85 -0.04 -8.75
N SER A 202 22.68 0.25 -8.17
CA SER A 202 22.27 1.53 -7.58
C SER A 202 22.64 1.68 -6.10
N GLY A 203 23.35 0.68 -5.55
CA GLY A 203 23.84 0.65 -4.17
C GLY A 203 22.80 0.20 -3.14
N TYR A 204 21.56 -0.12 -3.54
CA TYR A 204 20.62 -0.78 -2.64
C TYR A 204 21.05 -2.23 -2.37
N ARG A 205 20.70 -2.74 -1.18
CA ARG A 205 21.01 -4.10 -0.72
C ARG A 205 19.88 -4.67 0.12
N LEU A 206 19.70 -5.99 0.10
CA LEU A 206 18.74 -6.65 0.99
C LEU A 206 19.26 -6.70 2.43
N ALA A 207 18.37 -6.46 3.38
CA ALA A 207 18.63 -6.67 4.80
C ALA A 207 19.08 -8.13 5.04
N LYS A 208 19.94 -8.35 6.04
CA LYS A 208 20.52 -9.68 6.30
C LYS A 208 19.47 -10.71 6.73
N ASP A 209 18.42 -10.24 7.36
CA ASP A 209 17.30 -10.98 7.92
C ASP A 209 16.05 -10.99 7.03
N SER A 210 16.11 -10.37 5.84
CA SER A 210 15.06 -10.44 4.82
C SER A 210 14.63 -11.89 4.57
N TYR A 211 13.32 -12.09 4.45
CA TYR A 211 12.74 -13.41 4.26
C TYR A 211 13.25 -14.06 2.97
N SER A 212 13.31 -13.29 1.89
CA SER A 212 13.88 -13.68 0.60
C SER A 212 15.25 -14.31 0.78
N ARG A 213 16.17 -13.78 1.59
CA ARG A 213 17.52 -14.37 1.78
C ARG A 213 17.50 -15.79 2.31
N LYS A 214 16.48 -16.17 3.08
CA LYS A 214 16.30 -17.54 3.59
C LYS A 214 15.65 -18.45 2.55
N VAL A 215 14.89 -17.87 1.62
CA VAL A 215 14.13 -18.56 0.57
C VAL A 215 14.96 -18.74 -0.68
N PHE A 216 15.78 -17.76 -1.04
CA PHE A 216 16.71 -17.74 -2.17
C PHE A 216 17.48 -19.06 -2.33
N PRO A 217 18.09 -19.65 -1.28
CA PRO A 217 18.79 -20.93 -1.40
C PRO A 217 17.87 -22.16 -1.42
N LYS A 218 16.61 -22.02 -0.99
CA LYS A 218 15.64 -23.13 -0.85
C LYS A 218 14.71 -23.29 -2.05
N VAL A 219 14.59 -22.27 -2.90
CA VAL A 219 13.77 -22.32 -4.11
C VAL A 219 14.56 -23.03 -5.20
N TYR A 220 14.17 -24.28 -5.51
CA TYR A 220 14.58 -24.95 -6.73
C TYR A 220 14.01 -24.17 -7.93
N LYS A 221 14.87 -23.55 -8.73
CA LYS A 221 14.51 -22.78 -9.95
C LYS A 221 13.79 -23.59 -11.04
N GLY A 222 13.57 -24.90 -10.84
CA GLY A 222 12.91 -25.77 -11.82
C GLY A 222 11.45 -25.40 -12.13
N ALA A 223 10.79 -24.61 -11.27
CA ALA A 223 9.42 -24.14 -11.47
C ALA A 223 9.28 -22.60 -11.51
N TYR A 224 10.30 -21.83 -11.12
CA TYR A 224 10.26 -20.37 -11.07
C TYR A 224 11.19 -19.76 -12.14
N VAL A 225 10.61 -19.18 -13.18
CA VAL A 225 11.29 -18.45 -14.26
C VAL A 225 11.66 -17.05 -13.75
N ALA A 226 12.71 -16.44 -14.31
CA ALA A 226 13.02 -15.05 -14.06
C ALA A 226 11.81 -14.13 -14.33
N PHE A 227 11.63 -13.12 -13.49
CA PHE A 227 10.60 -12.11 -13.70
C PHE A 227 11.06 -11.13 -14.79
N ALA A 228 10.18 -10.78 -15.73
CA ALA A 228 10.49 -9.85 -16.82
C ALA A 228 10.36 -8.38 -16.40
N GLY A 229 9.61 -8.11 -15.33
CA GLY A 229 9.43 -6.75 -14.82
C GLY A 229 8.57 -6.70 -13.56
N HIS A 230 8.03 -5.51 -13.27
CA HIS A 230 7.13 -5.26 -12.16
C HIS A 230 5.92 -4.43 -12.59
N GLY A 231 4.82 -4.55 -11.84
CA GLY A 231 3.63 -3.71 -11.97
C GLY A 231 3.86 -2.29 -11.42
N SER A 232 2.76 -1.56 -11.20
CA SER A 232 2.85 -0.24 -10.56
C SER A 232 3.37 -0.38 -9.13
N VAL A 233 4.11 0.65 -8.68
CA VAL A 233 4.60 0.72 -7.31
C VAL A 233 3.70 1.67 -6.53
N PHE A 234 3.02 1.13 -5.53
CA PHE A 234 2.21 1.88 -4.57
C PHE A 234 3.02 2.12 -3.29
N GLY A 235 2.81 3.22 -2.58
CA GLY A 235 3.56 3.43 -1.35
C GLY A 235 3.52 4.85 -0.81
N PHE A 236 4.22 5.07 0.30
CA PHE A 236 4.23 6.35 1.01
C PHE A 236 5.55 6.59 1.74
N ARG A 237 5.80 7.86 2.09
CA ARG A 237 6.84 8.18 3.07
C ARG A 237 6.41 7.78 4.46
N THR A 238 7.32 7.16 5.20
CA THR A 238 7.10 6.80 6.60
C THR A 238 7.32 8.01 7.50
N ALA A 239 6.75 7.97 8.71
CA ALA A 239 6.82 9.06 9.68
C ALA A 239 8.28 9.47 9.97
N ASP A 240 9.14 8.47 10.15
CA ASP A 240 10.60 8.59 10.35
C ASP A 240 11.38 9.04 9.10
N GLY A 241 10.72 9.30 7.97
CA GLY A 241 11.35 9.82 6.75
C GLY A 241 11.91 8.76 5.80
N GLY A 242 11.69 7.48 6.08
CA GLY A 242 11.89 6.39 5.11
C GLY A 242 10.79 6.33 4.04
N SER A 243 10.71 5.19 3.35
CA SER A 243 9.70 4.92 2.33
C SER A 243 9.24 3.47 2.35
N PHE A 244 7.93 3.32 2.27
CA PHE A 244 7.24 2.04 2.13
C PHE A 244 6.83 1.83 0.67
N PHE A 245 6.99 0.61 0.16
CA PHE A 245 6.67 0.22 -1.20
C PHE A 245 5.84 -1.05 -1.21
N LEU A 246 4.86 -1.12 -2.11
CA LEU A 246 4.01 -2.28 -2.38
C LEU A 246 3.88 -2.43 -3.89
N PHE A 247 4.36 -3.55 -4.42
CA PHE A 247 4.30 -3.86 -5.85
C PHE A 247 4.34 -5.37 -6.05
N GLY A 248 4.16 -5.82 -7.29
CA GLY A 248 4.48 -7.20 -7.64
C GLY A 248 5.37 -7.30 -8.87
N MET A 249 6.23 -8.31 -8.87
CA MET A 249 7.03 -8.72 -10.02
C MET A 249 6.25 -9.75 -10.83
N VAL A 250 6.35 -9.65 -12.15
CA VAL A 250 5.60 -10.48 -13.09
C VAL A 250 6.54 -11.03 -14.16
N ASN A 251 6.29 -12.25 -14.61
CA ASN A 251 7.15 -12.93 -15.58
C ASN A 251 6.82 -12.59 -17.05
N ASP A 252 5.57 -12.24 -17.35
CA ASP A 252 5.13 -11.73 -18.65
C ASP A 252 3.91 -10.81 -18.44
N PRO A 253 3.86 -9.58 -18.96
CA PRO A 253 2.74 -8.66 -18.77
C PRO A 253 1.42 -9.10 -19.45
N LYS A 254 1.47 -10.02 -20.43
CA LYS A 254 0.29 -10.53 -21.17
C LYS A 254 -0.12 -11.94 -20.73
N HIS A 255 0.85 -12.76 -20.33
CA HIS A 255 0.64 -14.16 -19.94
C HIS A 255 1.27 -14.46 -18.58
N VAL A 256 0.93 -13.63 -17.59
CA VAL A 256 1.37 -13.79 -16.20
C VAL A 256 1.06 -15.23 -15.75
N ASN A 257 2.10 -16.01 -15.47
CA ASN A 257 1.96 -17.31 -14.83
C ASN A 257 2.81 -17.46 -13.57
N GLN A 258 3.60 -16.43 -13.23
CA GLN A 258 4.36 -16.33 -11.99
C GLN A 258 4.37 -14.90 -11.50
N VAL A 259 4.15 -14.72 -10.20
CA VAL A 259 4.14 -13.43 -9.53
C VAL A 259 4.74 -13.53 -8.15
N LEU A 260 5.45 -12.47 -7.78
CA LEU A 260 5.88 -12.22 -6.42
C LEU A 260 5.42 -10.83 -5.98
N SER A 261 4.50 -10.80 -5.03
CA SER A 261 3.99 -9.56 -4.44
C SER A 261 4.76 -9.22 -3.17
N GLU A 262 5.23 -7.99 -3.05
CA GLU A 262 6.22 -7.57 -2.06
C GLU A 262 5.82 -6.26 -1.37
N ALA A 263 6.00 -6.24 -0.05
CA ALA A 263 5.90 -5.05 0.79
C ALA A 263 7.29 -4.75 1.36
N LEU A 264 7.89 -3.64 0.94
CA LEU A 264 9.26 -3.28 1.26
C LEU A 264 9.34 -1.97 2.05
N LEU A 265 10.37 -1.85 2.88
CA LEU A 265 10.71 -0.64 3.62
C LEU A 265 12.17 -0.26 3.36
N VAL A 266 12.41 1.00 3.02
CA VAL A 266 13.74 1.61 3.02
C VAL A 266 13.76 2.69 4.11
N PRO A 267 14.51 2.51 5.21
CA PRO A 267 14.64 3.53 6.25
C PRO A 267 15.30 4.81 5.74
N GLN A 268 15.04 5.93 6.42
CA GLN A 268 15.64 7.23 6.06
C GLN A 268 17.17 7.13 6.00
N GLY A 269 17.77 7.67 4.93
CA GLY A 269 19.23 7.70 4.76
C GLY A 269 19.88 6.33 4.54
N SER A 270 19.10 5.25 4.44
CA SER A 270 19.59 3.90 4.23
C SER A 270 19.49 3.48 2.77
N LYS A 271 20.39 2.59 2.36
CA LYS A 271 20.28 1.81 1.12
C LYS A 271 19.89 0.35 1.38
N THR A 272 19.44 0.05 2.59
CA THR A 272 19.03 -1.31 2.97
C THR A 272 17.54 -1.46 2.77
N ILE A 273 17.15 -2.35 1.86
CA ILE A 273 15.78 -2.77 1.61
C ILE A 273 15.42 -3.84 2.64
N ARG A 274 14.39 -3.58 3.45
CA ARG A 274 13.79 -4.54 4.39
C ARG A 274 12.51 -5.07 3.78
N GLU A 275 12.34 -6.39 3.82
CA GLU A 275 11.07 -7.02 3.46
C GLU A 275 10.15 -7.07 4.67
N LEU A 276 8.98 -6.47 4.53
CA LEU A 276 7.94 -6.49 5.55
C LEU A 276 6.89 -7.56 5.25
N GLY A 277 6.69 -7.94 4.00
CA GLY A 277 5.74 -8.96 3.60
C GLY A 277 5.99 -9.43 2.17
N GLY A 278 5.69 -10.70 1.92
CA GLY A 278 5.90 -11.33 0.63
C GLY A 278 4.88 -12.45 0.42
N ASN A 279 4.38 -12.56 -0.81
CA ASN A 279 3.58 -13.69 -1.27
C ASN A 279 4.13 -14.18 -2.60
N TRP A 280 4.59 -15.43 -2.64
CA TRP A 280 5.13 -16.07 -3.84
C TRP A 280 4.22 -17.22 -4.29
N PHE A 281 4.23 -17.46 -5.60
CA PHE A 281 3.66 -18.67 -6.18
C PHE A 281 4.43 -19.13 -7.43
N SER A 282 4.68 -20.45 -7.54
CA SER A 282 5.00 -21.19 -8.77
C SER A 282 3.95 -22.24 -9.03
#